data_AF-A0A529JRS8-F1
#
_entry.id   AF-A0A529JRS8-F1
#
_cell.length_a   1.000
_cell.length_b   1.000
_cell.length_c   1.000
_cell.angle_alpha   90.00
_cell.angle_beta   90.00
_cell.angle_gamma   90.00
#
_symmetry.space_group_name_H-M   'P 1'
#
loop_
_entity.id
_entity.type
_entity.pdbx_description
1 polymer ?
#
loop_
_entity_poly.entity_id
_entity_poly.type
_entity_poly.pdbx_seq_one_letter_code
_entity_poly.pdbx_strand_id
1 'polypeptide(L)'
;AETFERRPDDIFAVLDDIGNSIVSSISAEIEMVERNRAMLKAPNSLNAWEAYHRGLWHMYRFTRTENEQARHFFDMALKLDPTFARAYAGLSFTHWQNAFQRWGDRDRESALAFEAAGQ
;
A
#
# COMPACT_ATOMS: atom_id res chain seq x y z
N ALA A 1 44.74 22.53 -25.05
CA ALA A 1 43.85 21.36 -24.99
C ALA A 1 43.28 21.33 -23.59
N GLU A 2 42.00 21.66 -23.44
CA GLU A 2 41.30 21.58 -22.15
C GLU A 2 40.81 20.14 -21.97
N THR A 3 41.54 19.37 -21.17
CA THR A 3 41.10 18.05 -20.75
C THR A 3 40.09 18.25 -19.62
N PHE A 4 38.81 18.16 -19.94
CA PHE A 4 37.75 18.12 -18.93
C PHE A 4 37.82 16.77 -18.19
N GLU A 5 38.57 16.74 -17.09
CA GLU A 5 38.43 15.69 -16.07
C GLU A 5 37.10 15.90 -15.34
N ARG A 6 35.99 15.50 -15.96
CA ARG A 6 34.77 15.24 -15.19
C ARG A 6 35.07 14.05 -14.27
N ARG A 7 34.87 14.22 -12.96
CA ARG A 7 35.07 13.15 -11.99
C ARG A 7 34.15 11.99 -12.38
N PRO A 8 34.65 10.74 -12.44
CA PRO A 8 33.83 9.57 -12.75
C PRO A 8 32.53 9.50 -11.93
N ASP A 9 32.59 9.97 -10.68
CA ASP A 9 31.49 10.02 -9.74
C ASP A 9 30.29 10.84 -10.23
N ASP A 10 30.51 11.91 -11.02
CA ASP A 10 29.42 12.75 -11.56
C ASP A 10 28.61 12.02 -12.63
N ILE A 11 29.25 11.11 -13.39
CA ILE A 11 28.55 10.34 -14.43
C ILE A 11 27.66 9.27 -13.78
N PHE A 12 28.14 8.62 -12.73
CA PHE A 12 27.33 7.65 -11.99
C PHE A 12 26.17 8.33 -11.25
N ALA A 13 26.38 9.49 -10.63
CA ALA A 13 25.30 10.26 -10.02
C ALA A 13 24.21 10.65 -11.03
N VAL A 14 24.60 11.09 -12.24
CA VAL A 14 23.64 11.41 -13.31
C VAL A 14 22.89 10.15 -13.78
N LEU A 15 23.56 9.00 -13.85
CA LEU A 15 22.90 7.73 -14.21
C LEU A 15 21.92 7.27 -13.13
N ASP A 16 22.24 7.44 -11.85
CA ASP A 16 21.34 7.14 -10.74
C ASP A 16 20.11 8.06 -10.76
N ASP A 17 20.30 9.36 -11.01
CA ASP A 17 19.19 10.31 -11.15
C ASP A 17 18.27 9.97 -12.32
N ILE A 18 18.85 9.62 -13.47
CA ILE A 18 18.09 9.16 -14.64
C ILE A 18 17.37 7.86 -14.31
N GLY A 19 18.04 6.90 -13.66
CA GLY A 19 17.46 5.63 -13.23
C GLY A 19 16.26 5.83 -12.30
N ASN A 20 16.42 6.66 -11.27
CA ASN A 20 15.37 7.01 -10.33
C ASN A 20 14.19 7.73 -11.01
N SER A 21 14.48 8.64 -11.94
CA SER A 21 13.44 9.32 -12.72
C SER A 21 12.64 8.35 -13.58
N ILE A 22 13.32 7.39 -14.23
CA ILE A 22 12.66 6.35 -15.03
C ILE A 22 11.79 5.46 -14.14
N VAL A 23 12.34 4.95 -13.04
CA VAL A 23 11.60 4.11 -12.08
C VAL A 23 10.39 4.85 -11.53
N SER A 24 10.55 6.11 -11.13
CA SER A 24 9.44 6.94 -10.62
C SER A 24 8.36 7.16 -11.68
N SER A 25 8.74 7.30 -12.95
CA SER A 25 7.79 7.53 -14.04
C SER A 25 6.93 6.29 -14.32
N ILE A 26 7.50 5.10 -14.17
CA ILE A 26 6.83 3.82 -14.51
C ILE A 26 6.09 3.21 -13.31
N SER A 27 6.52 3.50 -12.07
CA SER A 27 5.98 2.87 -10.86
C SER A 27 4.47 3.06 -10.70
N ALA A 28 3.95 4.25 -11.01
CA ALA A 28 2.51 4.53 -10.93
C ALA A 28 1.69 3.73 -11.96
N GLU A 29 2.23 3.51 -13.15
CA GLU A 29 1.57 2.70 -14.19
C GLU A 29 1.56 1.22 -13.81
N ILE A 30 2.68 0.70 -13.27
CA ILE A 30 2.75 -0.67 -12.76
C ILE A 30 1.71 -0.89 -11.66
N GLU A 31 1.61 0.04 -10.70
CA GLU A 31 0.64 -0.05 -9.61
C GLU A 31 -0.80 -0.08 -10.15
N MET A 32 -1.14 0.76 -11.14
CA MET A 32 -2.45 0.73 -11.78
C MET A 32 -2.74 -0.59 -12.49
N VAL A 33 -1.79 -1.10 -13.28
CA VAL A 33 -1.97 -2.33 -14.07
C VAL A 33 -2.15 -3.53 -13.14
N GLU A 34 -1.30 -3.67 -12.12
CA GLU A 34 -1.38 -4.79 -11.19
C GLU A 34 -2.61 -4.69 -10.27
N ARG A 35 -3.05 -3.49 -9.89
CA ARG A 35 -4.35 -3.28 -9.22
C ARG A 35 -5.51 -3.76 -10.09
N ASN A 36 -5.54 -3.39 -11.37
CA ASN A 36 -6.58 -3.83 -12.30
C ASN A 36 -6.59 -5.36 -12.47
N ARG A 37 -5.40 -5.97 -12.53
CA ARG A 37 -5.25 -7.42 -12.61
C ARG A 37 -5.75 -8.13 -11.34
N ALA A 38 -5.41 -7.60 -10.16
CA ALA A 38 -5.86 -8.13 -8.87
C ALA A 38 -7.40 -8.10 -8.73
N MET A 39 -8.07 -7.09 -9.29
CA MET A 39 -9.53 -7.00 -9.28
C MET A 39 -10.22 -8.13 -10.09
N LEU A 40 -9.54 -8.64 -11.12
CA LEU A 40 -10.06 -9.71 -11.99
C LEU A 40 -9.80 -11.12 -11.43
N LYS A 41 -8.92 -11.25 -10.43
CA LYS A 41 -8.61 -12.52 -9.80
C LYS A 41 -9.64 -12.90 -8.74
N ALA A 42 -9.88 -14.20 -8.61
CA ALA A 42 -10.61 -14.74 -7.48
C ALA A 42 -9.87 -14.39 -6.17
N PRO A 43 -10.57 -14.00 -5.09
CA PRO A 43 -9.91 -13.60 -3.84
C PRO A 43 -8.90 -14.63 -3.31
N ASN A 44 -9.18 -15.92 -3.48
CA ASN A 44 -8.32 -17.01 -3.00
C ASN A 44 -7.05 -17.24 -3.83
N SER A 45 -6.87 -16.54 -4.95
CA SER A 45 -5.66 -16.63 -5.79
C SER A 45 -4.79 -15.37 -5.73
N LEU A 46 -5.12 -14.43 -4.85
CA LEU A 46 -4.34 -13.22 -4.62
C LEU A 46 -3.07 -13.54 -3.82
N ASN A 47 -1.96 -12.89 -4.17
CA ASN A 47 -0.81 -12.79 -3.27
C ASN A 47 -1.00 -11.62 -2.28
N ALA A 48 -0.07 -11.46 -1.32
CA ALA A 48 -0.18 -10.43 -0.27
C ALA A 48 -0.26 -9.01 -0.85
N TRP A 49 0.55 -8.69 -1.86
CA TRP A 49 0.56 -7.39 -2.54
C TRP A 49 -0.77 -7.09 -3.25
N GLU A 50 -1.33 -8.08 -3.94
CA GLU A 50 -2.59 -7.97 -4.67
C GLU A 50 -3.78 -7.82 -3.70
N ALA A 51 -3.78 -8.59 -2.61
CA ALA A 51 -4.76 -8.44 -1.53
C ALA A 51 -4.70 -7.02 -0.93
N TYR A 52 -3.51 -6.53 -0.59
CA TYR A 52 -3.34 -5.17 -0.05
C TYR A 52 -3.87 -4.08 -1.01
N HIS A 53 -3.54 -4.12 -2.30
CA HIS A 53 -4.01 -3.11 -3.26
C HIS A 53 -5.52 -3.19 -3.52
N ARG A 54 -6.11 -4.40 -3.45
CA ARG A 54 -7.56 -4.57 -3.47
C ARG A 54 -8.21 -3.98 -2.22
N GLY A 55 -7.59 -4.16 -1.04
CA GLY A 55 -7.99 -3.47 0.19
C GLY A 55 -8.00 -1.95 0.05
N LEU A 56 -6.92 -1.37 -0.50
CA LEU A 56 -6.86 0.07 -0.80
C LEU A 56 -7.98 0.52 -1.75
N TRP A 57 -8.29 -0.27 -2.78
CA TRP A 57 -9.37 0.05 -3.72
C TRP A 57 -10.72 0.22 -3.02
N HIS A 58 -11.02 -0.62 -2.03
CA HIS A 58 -12.21 -0.53 -1.20
C HIS A 58 -12.12 0.64 -0.21
N MET A 59 -10.97 0.80 0.45
CA MET A 59 -10.72 1.83 1.47
C MET A 59 -11.02 3.25 1.00
N TYR A 60 -10.64 3.59 -0.24
CA TYR A 60 -10.84 4.93 -0.81
C TYR A 60 -12.29 5.27 -1.20
N ARG A 61 -13.25 4.38 -0.94
CA ARG A 61 -14.68 4.65 -1.19
C ARG A 61 -15.43 5.17 0.04
N PHE A 62 -14.82 5.11 1.23
CA PHE A 62 -15.29 5.74 2.46
C PHE A 62 -16.75 5.41 2.86
N THR A 63 -17.20 4.18 2.62
CA THR A 63 -18.49 3.68 3.15
C THR A 63 -18.25 2.53 4.11
N ARG A 64 -19.21 2.26 5.01
CA ARG A 64 -19.09 1.18 6.00
C ARG A 64 -18.80 -0.17 5.36
N THR A 65 -19.60 -0.55 4.36
CA THR A 65 -19.46 -1.82 3.65
C THR A 65 -18.09 -1.93 2.98
N GLU A 66 -17.62 -0.84 2.36
CA GLU A 66 -16.33 -0.82 1.69
C GLU A 66 -15.17 -0.87 2.68
N ASN A 67 -15.29 -0.23 3.84
CA ASN A 67 -14.31 -0.32 4.91
C ASN A 67 -14.20 -1.75 5.49
N GLU A 68 -15.34 -2.45 5.61
CA GLU A 68 -15.37 -3.87 6.00
C GLU A 68 -14.67 -4.77 4.96
N GLN A 69 -14.88 -4.52 3.66
CA GLN A 69 -14.16 -5.21 2.59
C GLN A 69 -12.66 -4.90 2.59
N ALA A 70 -12.28 -3.63 2.80
CA ALA A 70 -10.89 -3.23 2.91
C ALA A 70 -10.17 -4.01 4.02
N ARG A 71 -10.78 -4.07 5.21
CA ARG A 71 -10.27 -4.83 6.35
C ARG A 71 -10.08 -6.31 6.02
N HIS A 72 -11.06 -6.93 5.37
CA HIS A 72 -10.96 -8.34 4.94
C HIS A 72 -9.74 -8.60 4.05
N PHE A 73 -9.46 -7.72 3.09
CA PHE A 73 -8.32 -7.86 2.20
C PHE A 73 -6.98 -7.57 2.88
N PHE A 74 -6.93 -6.63 3.83
CA PHE A 74 -5.73 -6.42 4.64
C PHE A 74 -5.43 -7.62 5.55
N ASP A 75 -6.45 -8.21 6.18
CA ASP A 75 -6.29 -9.46 6.94
C ASP A 75 -5.80 -10.60 6.05
N MET A 76 -6.29 -10.70 4.81
CA MET A 76 -5.81 -11.68 3.84
C MET A 76 -4.34 -11.44 3.47
N ALA A 77 -3.94 -10.18 3.25
CA ALA A 77 -2.56 -9.84 2.97
C ALA A 77 -1.63 -10.29 4.12
N LEU A 78 -2.04 -10.07 5.38
CA LEU A 78 -1.27 -10.49 6.55
C LEU A 78 -1.26 -12.00 6.79
N LYS A 79 -2.31 -12.71 6.38
CA LYS A 79 -2.29 -14.20 6.39
C LYS A 79 -1.29 -14.76 5.38
N LEU A 80 -1.10 -14.08 4.25
CA LEU A 80 -0.18 -14.49 3.19
C LEU A 80 1.25 -14.05 3.50
N ASP A 81 1.43 -12.87 4.07
CA ASP A 81 2.71 -12.32 4.52
C ASP A 81 2.52 -11.53 5.83
N PRO A 82 2.80 -12.16 6.98
CA PRO A 82 2.71 -11.51 8.28
C PRO A 82 3.72 -10.36 8.48
N THR A 83 4.72 -10.23 7.61
CA THR A 83 5.72 -9.14 7.69
C THR A 83 5.31 -7.90 6.90
N PHE A 84 4.12 -7.92 6.26
CA PHE A 84 3.70 -6.87 5.37
C PHE A 84 3.14 -5.64 6.12
N ALA A 85 4.05 -4.82 6.66
CA ALA A 85 3.75 -3.63 7.47
C ALA A 85 2.66 -2.69 6.90
N ARG A 86 2.58 -2.55 5.57
CA ARG A 86 1.56 -1.70 4.93
C ARG A 86 0.14 -2.22 5.15
N ALA A 87 -0.07 -3.53 5.25
CA ALA A 87 -1.37 -4.10 5.54
C ALA A 87 -1.82 -3.82 6.99
N TYR A 88 -0.90 -3.82 7.96
CA TYR A 88 -1.15 -3.35 9.32
C TYR A 88 -1.57 -1.87 9.36
N ALA A 89 -0.89 -1.01 8.60
CA ALA A 89 -1.29 0.39 8.45
C ALA A 89 -2.69 0.52 7.84
N GLY A 90 -3.03 -0.32 6.85
CA GLY A 90 -4.37 -0.43 6.28
C GLY A 90 -5.42 -0.79 7.33
N LEU A 91 -5.17 -1.82 8.15
CA LEU A 91 -6.05 -2.21 9.26
C LEU A 91 -6.24 -1.09 10.27
N SER A 92 -5.15 -0.44 10.68
CA SER A 92 -5.20 0.72 11.58
C SER A 92 -6.14 1.80 11.04
N PHE A 93 -6.02 2.14 9.75
CA PHE A 93 -6.90 3.11 9.11
C PHE A 93 -8.36 2.66 9.08
N THR A 94 -8.65 1.38 8.82
CA THR A 94 -10.04 0.88 8.81
C THR A 94 -10.70 1.00 10.19
N HIS A 95 -9.95 0.71 11.26
CA HIS A 95 -10.43 0.84 12.64
C HIS A 95 -10.59 2.31 13.04
N TRP A 96 -9.64 3.16 12.68
CA TRP A 96 -9.78 4.60 12.86
C TRP A 96 -11.03 5.16 12.16
N GLN A 97 -11.29 4.73 10.92
CA GLN A 97 -12.47 5.16 10.18
C GLN A 97 -13.78 4.71 10.85
N ASN A 98 -13.84 3.47 11.37
CA ASN A 98 -14.98 3.00 12.14
C ASN A 98 -15.23 3.85 13.40
N ALA A 99 -14.17 4.20 14.13
CA ALA A 99 -14.26 5.05 15.32
C ALA A 99 -14.71 6.47 14.96
N PHE A 100 -14.13 7.07 13.92
CA PHE A 100 -14.42 8.41 13.45
C PHE A 100 -15.87 8.55 12.95
N GLN A 101 -16.33 7.59 12.14
CA GLN A 101 -17.67 7.58 11.55
C GLN A 101 -18.74 6.95 12.46
N ARG A 102 -18.34 6.44 13.65
CA ARG A 102 -19.21 5.76 14.63
C ARG A 102 -19.93 4.52 14.06
N TRP A 103 -19.24 3.74 13.23
CA TRP A 103 -19.76 2.46 12.72
C TRP A 103 -19.56 1.29 13.68
N GLY A 104 -18.78 1.50 14.75
CA GLY A 104 -18.58 0.57 15.85
C GLY A 104 -18.42 1.33 17.17
N ASP A 105 -18.11 0.58 18.24
CA ASP A 105 -17.78 1.19 19.53
C ASP A 105 -16.49 2.00 19.42
N ARG A 106 -16.53 3.28 19.78
CA ARG A 106 -15.45 4.22 19.50
C ARG A 106 -14.16 3.85 20.23
N ASP A 107 -14.27 3.46 21.51
CA ASP A 107 -13.11 3.18 22.35
C ASP A 107 -12.43 1.89 21.91
N ARG A 108 -13.23 0.86 21.61
CA ARG A 108 -12.75 -0.38 21.03
C ARG A 108 -12.06 -0.19 19.69
N GLU A 109 -12.71 0.50 18.74
CA GLU A 109 -12.14 0.71 17.41
C GLU A 109 -10.88 1.58 17.47
N SER A 110 -10.83 2.55 18.38
CA SER A 110 -9.60 3.34 18.60
C SER A 110 -8.46 2.48 19.13
N ALA A 111 -8.72 1.59 20.09
CA ALA A 111 -7.71 0.67 20.61
C ALA A 111 -7.16 -0.27 19.53
N LEU A 112 -8.04 -0.85 18.69
CA LEU A 112 -7.65 -1.70 17.57
C LEU A 112 -6.82 -0.95 16.53
N ALA A 113 -7.14 0.33 16.28
CA ALA A 113 -6.35 1.16 15.38
C ALA A 113 -4.91 1.35 15.89
N PHE A 114 -4.73 1.58 17.19
CA PHE A 114 -3.40 1.71 17.80
C PHE A 114 -2.64 0.38 17.82
N GLU A 115 -3.31 -0.72 18.14
CA GLU A 115 -2.71 -2.05 18.14
C GLU A 115 -2.17 -2.42 16.76
N ALA A 116 -2.98 -2.23 15.71
CA ALA A 116 -2.56 -2.48 14.33
C ALA A 116 -1.42 -1.55 13.89
N ALA A 117 -1.37 -0.30 14.34
CA ALA A 117 -0.29 0.64 14.00
C ALA A 117 1.06 0.30 14.66
N GLY A 118 1.05 -0.52 15.72
CA GLY A 118 2.24 -0.89 16.48
C GLY A 118 2.93 -2.17 16.03
N GLN A 119 2.40 -2.86 15.01
CA GLN A 119 2.99 -4.06 14.40
C GLN A 119 3.87 -3.68 13.20
#